data_AF-A0A5C2SQ79-F1
#
_entry.id   AF-A0A5C2SQ79-F1
#
_cell.length_a   1.000
_cell.length_b   1.000
_cell.length_c   1.000
_cell.angle_alpha   90.00
_cell.angle_beta   90.00
_cell.angle_gamma   90.00
#
_symmetry.space_group_name_H-M   'P 1'
#
loop_
_entity.id
_entity.type
_entity.pdbx_description
1 polymer ?
#
loop_
_entity_poly.entity_id
_entity_poly.type
_entity_poly.pdbx_seq_one_letter_code
_entity_poly.pdbx_strand_id
1 'polypeptide(L)'
;MSQDIISVYRDELSERWGYDIGYELDRVIDGGLQFIAYASNSTPTTNRTKSINPQDYAPLHRSSECSCSYIRPPLSDVIRHLAEGRVPVMVLDGDELSVRDSLNVDYVAISHVWADGLGSTAEVGLPACHLSHIASLTRRLVPSGAFWLDALCIPEENTSRTRAIALMAQTYEHAAKVLVTDGGIRTQCSLSSPKEECILRIATSGWMQRIWTLQEGMLARELCFEVSDGLIDVTHFNGPSFHLAWACIPLLRRRPHDLSKLEYYVVSYDPPRCSYRDIIPLLRHRTTSKPRDESVAIAGLLGIDASELLAIPDGDARMRTLLMRCGTLP
;
A
#
# COMPACT_ATOMS: atom_id res chain seq x y z
N MET A 1 30.15 -20.75 8.65
CA MET A 1 29.50 -20.58 9.97
C MET A 1 28.24 -19.71 9.92
N SER A 2 28.26 -18.42 9.55
CA SER A 2 27.02 -17.63 9.49
C SER A 2 26.09 -18.04 8.34
N GLN A 3 26.63 -18.36 7.16
CA GLN A 3 25.84 -18.82 6.02
C GLN A 3 25.17 -20.18 6.28
N ASP A 4 25.85 -21.11 6.96
CA ASP A 4 25.30 -22.43 7.30
C ASP A 4 24.13 -22.34 8.29
N ILE A 5 24.20 -21.39 9.23
CA ILE A 5 23.12 -21.15 10.20
C ILE A 5 21.91 -20.50 9.52
N ILE A 6 22.14 -19.54 8.60
CA ILE A 6 21.05 -18.91 7.84
C ILE A 6 20.34 -19.93 6.94
N SER A 7 21.07 -20.87 6.32
CA SER A 7 20.42 -21.95 5.56
C SER A 7 19.58 -22.86 6.44
N VAL A 8 20.05 -23.23 7.64
CA VAL A 8 19.28 -24.07 8.58
C VAL A 8 17.98 -23.37 9.00
N TYR A 9 18.05 -22.08 9.35
CA TYR A 9 16.83 -21.35 9.71
C TYR A 9 15.89 -21.10 8.53
N ARG A 10 16.44 -20.94 7.32
CA ARG A 10 15.62 -20.85 6.10
C ARG A 10 14.82 -22.13 5.89
N ASP A 11 15.45 -23.29 6.10
CA ASP A 11 14.78 -24.58 5.98
C ASP A 11 13.73 -24.76 7.09
N GLU A 12 14.05 -24.42 8.34
CA GLU A 12 13.09 -24.50 9.45
C GLU A 12 11.87 -23.58 9.24
N LEU A 13 12.10 -22.33 8.82
CA LEU A 13 11.00 -21.42 8.53
C LEU A 13 10.17 -21.90 7.34
N SER A 14 10.81 -22.45 6.30
CA SER A 14 10.10 -23.04 5.16
C SER A 14 9.24 -24.24 5.58
N GLU A 15 9.72 -25.09 6.48
CA GLU A 15 8.93 -26.20 7.02
C GLU A 15 7.71 -25.70 7.80
N ARG A 16 7.88 -24.68 8.65
CA ARG A 16 6.81 -24.18 9.53
C ARG A 16 5.75 -23.37 8.80
N TRP A 17 6.18 -22.57 7.84
CA TRP A 17 5.32 -21.58 7.20
C TRP A 17 4.91 -21.99 5.77
N GLY A 18 5.50 -23.06 5.22
CA GLY A 18 5.28 -23.56 3.86
C GLY A 18 6.50 -23.32 2.97
N TYR A 19 6.72 -24.15 1.95
CA TYR A 19 7.86 -23.98 1.04
C TYR A 19 7.65 -22.89 -0.02
N ASP A 20 6.49 -22.26 -0.02
CA ASP A 20 5.99 -21.37 -1.05
C ASP A 20 6.04 -19.87 -0.66
N ILE A 21 6.53 -19.57 0.53
CA ILE A 21 6.80 -18.24 1.15
C ILE A 21 8.26 -17.77 0.94
N GLY A 22 8.90 -18.24 -0.14
CA GLY A 22 10.32 -17.97 -0.42
C GLY A 22 10.71 -16.49 -0.33
N TYR A 23 9.79 -15.58 -0.64
CA TYR A 23 10.02 -14.16 -0.71
C TYR A 23 9.90 -13.42 0.63
N GLU A 24 8.96 -13.84 1.47
CA GLU A 24 8.75 -13.35 2.82
C GLU A 24 9.94 -13.69 3.71
N LEU A 25 10.52 -14.89 3.51
CA LEU A 25 11.70 -15.36 4.22
C LEU A 25 12.91 -14.44 4.03
N ASP A 26 13.17 -13.97 2.81
CA ASP A 26 14.32 -13.10 2.54
C ASP A 26 14.26 -11.81 3.37
N ARG A 27 13.07 -11.21 3.54
CA ARG A 27 12.90 -9.99 4.36
C ARG A 27 13.08 -10.25 5.86
N VAL A 28 12.69 -11.42 6.33
CA VAL A 28 12.89 -11.84 7.73
C VAL A 28 14.36 -12.13 8.00
N ILE A 29 15.05 -12.75 7.03
CA ILE A 29 16.49 -13.06 7.14
C ILE A 29 17.32 -11.77 7.26
N ASP A 30 16.94 -10.70 6.57
CA ASP A 30 17.58 -9.38 6.70
C ASP A 30 17.52 -8.82 8.14
N GLY A 31 16.55 -9.25 8.96
CA GLY A 31 16.42 -8.86 10.37
C GLY A 31 17.43 -9.53 11.33
N GLY A 32 18.22 -10.48 10.85
CA GLY A 32 19.26 -11.16 11.62
C GLY A 32 18.77 -12.28 12.52
N LEU A 33 19.71 -13.03 13.11
CA LEU A 33 19.44 -14.31 13.80
C LEU A 33 18.41 -14.23 14.92
N GLN A 34 18.43 -13.18 15.73
CA GLN A 34 17.48 -13.02 16.84
C GLN A 34 16.05 -12.87 16.32
N PHE A 35 15.87 -12.08 15.25
CA PHE A 35 14.57 -11.88 14.64
C PHE A 35 14.09 -13.12 13.89
N ILE A 36 14.99 -13.84 13.23
CA ILE A 36 14.70 -15.13 12.61
C ILE A 36 14.17 -16.13 13.66
N ALA A 37 14.81 -16.21 14.83
CA ALA A 37 14.36 -17.06 15.93
C ALA A 37 13.03 -16.60 16.54
N TYR A 38 12.76 -15.29 16.57
CA TYR A 38 11.45 -14.76 16.93
C TYR A 38 10.38 -15.18 15.93
N ALA A 39 10.67 -15.02 14.64
CA ALA A 39 9.79 -15.35 13.54
C ALA A 39 9.45 -16.85 13.49
N SER A 40 10.40 -17.76 13.79
CA SER A 40 10.12 -19.19 13.81
C SER A 40 9.09 -19.62 14.85
N ASN A 41 8.86 -18.80 15.87
CA ASN A 41 7.81 -18.99 16.87
C ASN A 41 6.48 -18.28 16.55
N SER A 42 6.40 -17.64 15.39
CA SER A 42 5.23 -16.93 14.90
C SER A 42 4.66 -17.62 13.66
N THR A 43 3.35 -17.56 13.45
CA THR A 43 2.72 -17.95 12.18
C THR A 43 2.66 -16.72 11.29
N PRO A 44 3.17 -16.69 10.05
CA PRO A 44 3.22 -15.46 9.26
C PRO A 44 1.81 -15.08 8.79
N THR A 45 1.67 -13.86 8.30
CA THR A 45 0.45 -13.47 7.60
C THR A 45 0.43 -14.17 6.26
N THR A 46 -0.13 -15.38 6.19
CA THR A 46 -0.35 -16.11 4.94
C THR A 46 -1.58 -15.60 4.19
N ASN A 47 -1.79 -14.27 4.16
CA ASN A 47 -2.64 -13.66 3.15
C ASN A 47 -1.85 -13.61 1.86
N ARG A 48 -1.63 -14.79 1.25
CA ARG A 48 -1.41 -14.87 -0.19
C ARG A 48 -2.59 -14.13 -0.77
N THR A 49 -2.36 -12.95 -1.35
CA THR A 49 -3.34 -12.36 -2.23
C THR A 49 -3.61 -13.41 -3.30
N LYS A 50 -4.70 -14.19 -3.15
CA LYS A 50 -5.24 -14.95 -4.26
C LYS A 50 -5.32 -13.94 -5.39
N SER A 51 -4.76 -14.27 -6.56
CA SER A 51 -4.92 -13.40 -7.72
C SER A 51 -6.42 -13.27 -7.93
N ILE A 52 -6.95 -12.10 -7.56
CA ILE A 52 -8.37 -11.85 -7.68
C ILE A 52 -8.62 -11.53 -9.14
N ASN A 53 -9.47 -12.33 -9.78
CA ASN A 53 -10.05 -11.92 -11.05
C ASN A 53 -11.07 -10.81 -10.76
N PRO A 54 -10.85 -9.58 -11.24
CA PRO A 54 -11.78 -8.48 -10.98
C PRO A 54 -13.20 -8.76 -11.49
N GLN A 55 -13.37 -9.66 -12.47
CA GLN A 55 -14.67 -10.02 -13.03
C GLN A 55 -15.51 -10.94 -12.12
N ASP A 56 -14.87 -11.71 -11.24
CA ASP A 56 -15.53 -12.74 -10.42
C ASP A 56 -15.51 -12.40 -8.92
N TYR A 57 -15.07 -11.19 -8.56
CA TYR A 57 -14.85 -10.78 -7.19
C TYR A 57 -15.93 -9.83 -6.70
N ALA A 58 -16.52 -10.15 -5.56
CA ALA A 58 -17.38 -9.27 -4.81
C ALA A 58 -16.65 -8.80 -3.53
N PRO A 59 -16.73 -7.51 -3.18
CA PRO A 59 -16.28 -7.01 -1.89
C PRO A 59 -16.87 -7.83 -0.73
N LEU A 60 -16.01 -8.22 0.21
CA LEU A 60 -16.43 -8.92 1.43
C LEU A 60 -16.86 -7.91 2.48
N HIS A 61 -17.79 -8.28 3.34
CA HIS A 61 -18.10 -7.49 4.54
C HIS A 61 -16.99 -7.63 5.59
N ARG A 62 -16.95 -6.70 6.57
CA ARG A 62 -15.99 -6.79 7.69
C ARG A 62 -16.28 -7.94 8.65
N SER A 63 -17.51 -8.44 8.69
CA SER A 63 -17.96 -9.56 9.52
C SER A 63 -18.76 -10.52 8.67
N SER A 64 -18.64 -11.83 8.92
CA SER A 64 -19.41 -12.88 8.22
C SER A 64 -20.93 -12.75 8.42
N GLU A 65 -21.36 -12.11 9.51
CA GLU A 65 -22.75 -11.92 9.89
C GLU A 65 -23.34 -10.62 9.34
N CYS A 66 -22.54 -9.77 8.69
CA CYS A 66 -22.96 -8.48 8.18
C CYS A 66 -23.49 -8.62 6.74
N SER A 67 -24.64 -7.99 6.48
CA SER A 67 -25.32 -7.96 5.17
C SER A 67 -25.76 -6.55 4.79
N CYS A 68 -25.01 -5.52 5.21
CA CYS A 68 -25.35 -4.12 4.93
C CYS A 68 -25.40 -3.81 3.43
N SER A 69 -26.09 -2.74 3.05
CA SER A 69 -26.12 -2.30 1.64
C SER A 69 -24.76 -1.83 1.16
N TYR A 70 -24.61 -1.80 -0.16
CA TYR A 70 -23.49 -1.15 -0.82
C TYR A 70 -23.79 0.33 -0.98
N ILE A 71 -22.78 1.15 -0.75
CA ILE A 71 -22.80 2.59 -0.96
C ILE A 71 -21.85 2.91 -2.11
N ARG A 72 -22.33 3.74 -3.03
CA ARG A 72 -21.60 4.16 -4.23
C ARG A 72 -21.46 5.69 -4.26
N PRO A 73 -20.36 6.21 -4.82
CA PRO A 73 -20.20 7.63 -5.02
C PRO A 73 -21.13 8.16 -6.11
N PRO A 74 -21.42 9.48 -6.13
CA PRO A 74 -21.96 10.18 -7.29
C PRO A 74 -21.01 10.07 -8.49
N LEU A 75 -21.19 9.02 -9.32
CA LEU A 75 -20.26 8.66 -10.39
C LEU A 75 -20.04 9.80 -11.41
N SER A 76 -21.08 10.57 -11.70
CA SER A 76 -20.98 11.74 -12.59
C SER A 76 -19.97 12.77 -12.09
N ASP A 77 -19.90 12.98 -10.77
CA ASP A 77 -18.94 13.91 -10.18
C ASP A 77 -17.52 13.34 -10.20
N VAL A 78 -17.36 12.04 -9.90
CA VAL A 78 -16.07 11.35 -10.03
C VAL A 78 -15.51 11.53 -11.45
N ILE A 79 -16.31 11.22 -12.47
CA ILE A 79 -15.91 11.34 -13.88
C ILE A 79 -15.59 12.80 -14.24
N ARG A 80 -16.39 13.76 -13.77
CA ARG A 80 -16.17 15.19 -14.01
C ARG A 80 -14.83 15.66 -13.44
N HIS A 81 -14.53 15.33 -12.18
CA HIS A 81 -13.24 15.68 -11.56
C HIS A 81 -12.05 15.07 -12.32
N LEU A 82 -12.14 13.78 -12.69
CA LEU A 82 -11.10 13.11 -13.48
C LEU A 82 -10.93 13.73 -14.87
N ALA A 83 -12.01 14.16 -15.51
CA ALA A 83 -11.95 14.84 -16.80
C ALA A 83 -11.24 16.21 -16.73
N GLU A 84 -11.30 16.87 -15.58
CA GLU A 84 -10.59 18.11 -15.29
C GLU A 84 -9.15 17.87 -14.78
N GLY A 85 -8.69 16.61 -14.73
CA GLY A 85 -7.36 16.26 -14.23
C GLY A 85 -7.22 16.40 -12.71
N ARG A 86 -8.34 16.36 -11.96
CA ARG A 86 -8.37 16.54 -10.50
C ARG A 86 -8.66 15.21 -9.81
N VAL A 87 -8.10 15.03 -8.61
CA VAL A 87 -8.32 13.84 -7.80
C VAL A 87 -9.64 13.98 -7.04
N PRO A 88 -10.66 13.12 -7.31
CA PRO A 88 -11.89 13.12 -6.55
C PRO A 88 -11.67 12.47 -5.18
N VAL A 89 -12.16 13.10 -4.12
CA VAL A 89 -12.12 12.56 -2.75
C VAL A 89 -13.52 12.44 -2.18
N MET A 90 -13.71 11.50 -1.27
CA MET A 90 -15.00 11.12 -0.71
C MET A 90 -15.16 11.69 0.70
N VAL A 91 -16.36 12.19 1.01
CA VAL A 91 -16.80 12.45 2.38
C VAL A 91 -18.09 11.68 2.60
N LEU A 92 -18.10 10.86 3.65
CA LEU A 92 -19.28 10.10 4.07
C LEU A 92 -20.04 10.89 5.14
N ASP A 93 -21.34 11.08 4.94
CA ASP A 93 -22.27 11.58 5.94
C ASP A 93 -23.48 10.63 6.05
N GLY A 94 -23.64 10.00 7.22
CA GLY A 94 -24.51 8.82 7.35
C GLY A 94 -24.13 7.74 6.33
N ASP A 95 -25.06 7.42 5.44
CA ASP A 95 -24.89 6.44 4.35
C ASP A 95 -24.73 7.11 2.97
N GLU A 96 -24.50 8.43 2.92
CA GLU A 96 -24.37 9.19 1.67
C GLU A 96 -22.92 9.62 1.43
N LEU A 97 -22.41 9.32 0.23
CA LEU A 97 -21.11 9.78 -0.23
C LEU A 97 -21.25 11.07 -1.04
N SER A 98 -20.46 12.07 -0.68
CA SER A 98 -20.25 13.28 -1.50
C SER A 98 -18.85 13.31 -2.08
N VAL A 99 -18.71 13.80 -3.32
CA VAL A 99 -17.43 13.95 -4.00
C VAL A 99 -16.94 15.39 -3.82
N ARG A 100 -15.66 15.55 -3.43
CA ARG A 100 -14.98 16.83 -3.34
C ARG A 100 -13.71 16.84 -4.19
N ASP A 101 -13.26 18.05 -4.49
CA ASP A 101 -11.97 18.29 -5.14
C ASP A 101 -10.84 18.23 -4.11
N SER A 102 -9.84 17.38 -4.35
CA SER A 102 -8.66 17.25 -3.47
C SER A 102 -7.90 18.56 -3.28
N LEU A 103 -8.01 19.52 -4.19
CA LEU A 103 -7.34 20.82 -4.06
C LEU A 103 -7.95 21.72 -2.98
N ASN A 104 -9.16 21.43 -2.54
CA ASN A 104 -9.92 22.27 -1.62
C ASN A 104 -10.02 21.69 -0.21
N VAL A 105 -9.60 20.43 0.00
CA VAL A 105 -9.68 19.75 1.30
C VAL A 105 -8.48 18.82 1.50
N ASP A 106 -7.94 18.82 2.72
CA ASP A 106 -7.04 17.76 3.14
C ASP A 106 -7.80 16.43 3.14
N TYR A 107 -7.12 15.35 2.74
CA TYR A 107 -7.70 14.02 2.68
C TYR A 107 -6.67 12.94 3.06
N VAL A 108 -7.19 11.76 3.39
CA VAL A 108 -6.39 10.55 3.63
C VAL A 108 -6.51 9.63 2.43
N ALA A 109 -5.40 9.20 1.84
CA ALA A 109 -5.43 8.15 0.82
C ALA A 109 -5.40 6.77 1.50
N ILE A 110 -6.34 5.89 1.15
CA ILE A 110 -6.42 4.55 1.71
C ILE A 110 -5.64 3.60 0.80
N SER A 111 -4.56 3.04 1.34
CA SER A 111 -3.72 2.05 0.67
C SER A 111 -4.08 0.67 1.23
N HIS A 112 -4.56 -0.23 0.38
CA HIS A 112 -5.21 -1.45 0.86
C HIS A 112 -4.94 -2.66 -0.02
N VAL A 113 -5.24 -3.84 0.52
CA VAL A 113 -5.15 -5.10 -0.22
C VAL A 113 -6.55 -5.50 -0.70
N TRP A 114 -6.74 -5.58 -2.01
CA TRP A 114 -8.05 -5.91 -2.60
C TRP A 114 -8.66 -7.20 -2.03
N ALA A 115 -7.82 -8.19 -1.74
CA ALA A 115 -8.27 -9.48 -1.21
C ALA A 115 -8.85 -9.46 0.20
N ASP A 116 -8.67 -8.36 0.92
CA ASP A 116 -9.21 -8.18 2.26
C ASP A 116 -10.64 -7.62 2.25
N GLY A 117 -11.33 -7.66 1.11
CA GLY A 117 -12.74 -7.27 1.00
C GLY A 117 -13.02 -5.89 0.42
N LEU A 118 -11.98 -5.16 0.00
CA LEU A 118 -12.08 -3.76 -0.44
C LEU A 118 -11.87 -3.57 -1.95
N GLY A 119 -11.58 -4.63 -2.71
CA GLY A 119 -11.46 -4.55 -4.17
C GLY A 119 -12.81 -4.31 -4.84
N SER A 120 -13.02 -3.15 -5.47
CA SER A 120 -14.24 -2.79 -6.19
C SER A 120 -13.99 -1.73 -7.28
N THR A 121 -15.05 -1.24 -7.91
CA THR A 121 -15.04 -0.08 -8.82
C THR A 121 -16.04 0.99 -8.35
N ALA A 122 -15.86 2.22 -8.83
CA ALA A 122 -16.74 3.34 -8.47
C ALA A 122 -18.22 3.10 -8.83
N GLU A 123 -18.50 2.28 -9.86
CA GLU A 123 -19.84 1.90 -10.27
C GLU A 123 -20.53 0.98 -9.25
N VAL A 124 -19.77 0.05 -8.66
CA VAL A 124 -20.27 -0.96 -7.71
C VAL A 124 -20.28 -0.40 -6.28
N GLY A 125 -19.23 0.34 -5.89
CA GLY A 125 -19.07 0.87 -4.55
C GLY A 125 -18.62 -0.19 -3.54
N LEU A 126 -18.87 0.04 -2.26
CA LEU A 126 -18.43 -0.83 -1.16
C LEU A 126 -19.52 -1.05 -0.12
N PRO A 127 -19.47 -2.15 0.65
CA PRO A 127 -20.33 -2.35 1.82
C PRO A 127 -20.24 -1.18 2.81
N ALA A 128 -21.39 -0.72 3.32
CA ALA A 128 -21.49 0.37 4.29
C ALA A 128 -20.63 0.17 5.55
N CYS A 129 -20.43 -1.08 5.99
CA CYS A 129 -19.57 -1.39 7.14
C CYS A 129 -18.09 -1.00 6.91
N HIS A 130 -17.59 -1.11 5.68
CA HIS A 130 -16.23 -0.67 5.35
C HIS A 130 -16.14 0.84 5.28
N LEU A 131 -17.11 1.50 4.65
CA LEU A 131 -17.10 2.96 4.54
C LEU A 131 -17.26 3.64 5.89
N SER A 132 -18.16 3.13 6.74
CA SER A 132 -18.35 3.64 8.10
C SER A 132 -17.05 3.54 8.91
N HIS A 133 -16.36 2.40 8.78
CA HIS A 133 -15.08 2.17 9.43
C HIS A 133 -14.00 3.14 8.92
N ILE A 134 -13.80 3.22 7.60
CA ILE A 134 -12.83 4.13 6.98
C ILE A 134 -13.13 5.57 7.38
N ALA A 135 -14.38 6.01 7.28
CA ALA A 135 -14.81 7.35 7.68
C ALA A 135 -14.55 7.63 9.18
N SER A 136 -14.70 6.63 10.04
CA SER A 136 -14.37 6.78 11.47
C SER A 136 -12.87 7.02 11.70
N LEU A 137 -12.00 6.37 10.92
CA LEU A 137 -10.55 6.56 10.99
C LEU A 137 -10.16 7.91 10.39
N THR A 138 -10.70 8.26 9.22
CA THR A 138 -10.29 9.47 8.47
C THR A 138 -10.71 10.74 9.19
N ARG A 139 -11.88 10.76 9.85
CA ARG A 139 -12.32 11.89 10.69
C ARG A 139 -11.40 12.17 11.89
N ARG A 140 -10.62 11.18 12.34
CA ARG A 140 -9.60 11.35 13.38
C ARG A 140 -8.26 11.84 12.82
N LEU A 141 -8.05 11.69 11.53
CA LEU A 141 -6.77 11.95 10.85
C LEU A 141 -6.74 13.30 10.14
N VAL A 142 -7.89 13.75 9.60
CA VAL A 142 -8.05 15.05 8.95
C VAL A 142 -9.41 15.68 9.34
N PRO A 143 -9.49 17.00 9.56
CA PRO A 143 -10.74 17.65 10.00
C PRO A 143 -11.93 17.47 9.04
N SER A 144 -11.65 17.38 7.73
CA SER A 144 -12.67 17.17 6.69
C SER A 144 -13.29 15.77 6.74
N GLY A 145 -12.62 14.79 7.36
CA GLY A 145 -12.91 13.37 7.22
C GLY A 145 -12.77 12.83 5.78
N ALA A 146 -12.25 13.63 4.85
CA ALA A 146 -12.20 13.27 3.44
C ALA A 146 -11.17 12.16 3.20
N PHE A 147 -11.47 11.27 2.25
CA PHE A 147 -10.58 10.18 1.91
C PHE A 147 -10.63 9.83 0.43
N TRP A 148 -9.51 9.31 -0.08
CA TRP A 148 -9.44 8.71 -1.40
C TRP A 148 -9.34 7.20 -1.24
N LEU A 149 -10.11 6.46 -2.04
CA LEU A 149 -10.05 5.01 -2.13
C LEU A 149 -10.32 4.63 -3.58
N ASP A 150 -9.43 3.85 -4.18
CA ASP A 150 -9.52 3.39 -5.57
C ASP A 150 -10.89 2.77 -5.92
N ALA A 151 -11.45 1.97 -5.01
CA ALA A 151 -12.77 1.35 -5.13
C ALA A 151 -13.94 2.35 -5.30
N LEU A 152 -13.74 3.63 -4.97
CA LEU A 152 -14.74 4.70 -5.12
C LEU A 152 -14.29 5.79 -6.10
N CYS A 153 -12.99 5.92 -6.35
CA CYS A 153 -12.42 7.01 -7.13
C CYS A 153 -11.93 6.59 -8.52
N ILE A 154 -11.91 5.28 -8.83
CA ILE A 154 -11.52 4.74 -10.14
C ILE A 154 -12.72 4.07 -10.81
N PRO A 155 -13.29 4.70 -11.85
CA PRO A 155 -14.32 4.09 -12.68
C PRO A 155 -13.83 2.86 -13.45
N GLU A 156 -14.78 2.05 -13.91
CA GLU A 156 -14.57 0.94 -14.84
C GLU A 156 -14.40 1.46 -16.28
N GLU A 157 -15.10 2.54 -16.65
CA GLU A 157 -15.00 3.17 -17.96
C GLU A 157 -13.56 3.55 -18.32
N ASN A 158 -13.05 3.03 -19.45
CA ASN A 158 -11.63 3.03 -19.78
C ASN A 158 -10.98 4.42 -19.81
N THR A 159 -11.66 5.45 -20.31
CA THR A 159 -11.11 6.81 -20.42
C THR A 159 -10.88 7.41 -19.03
N SER A 160 -11.92 7.37 -18.20
CA SER A 160 -11.90 7.88 -16.83
C SER A 160 -10.97 7.05 -15.96
N ARG A 161 -10.96 5.73 -16.14
CA ARG A 161 -10.02 4.81 -15.50
C ARG A 161 -8.58 5.17 -15.81
N THR A 162 -8.26 5.40 -17.09
CA THR A 162 -6.91 5.77 -17.52
C THR A 162 -6.48 7.10 -16.90
N ARG A 163 -7.38 8.09 -16.87
CA ARG A 163 -7.15 9.38 -16.19
C ARG A 163 -6.89 9.21 -14.70
N ALA A 164 -7.68 8.38 -14.01
CA ALA A 164 -7.50 8.11 -12.60
C ALA A 164 -6.16 7.41 -12.30
N ILE A 165 -5.76 6.44 -13.13
CA ILE A 165 -4.45 5.76 -13.00
C ILE A 165 -3.31 6.75 -13.23
N ALA A 166 -3.42 7.64 -14.22
CA ALA A 166 -2.41 8.68 -14.47
C ALA A 166 -2.20 9.61 -13.27
N LEU A 167 -3.26 9.87 -12.49
CA LEU A 167 -3.21 10.70 -11.29
C LEU A 167 -2.75 9.97 -10.02
N MET A 168 -2.60 8.64 -10.03
CA MET A 168 -2.35 7.87 -8.80
C MET A 168 -1.12 8.33 -8.02
N ALA A 169 -0.01 8.67 -8.69
CA ALA A 169 1.17 9.18 -7.99
C ALA A 169 0.85 10.46 -7.22
N GLN A 170 0.18 11.41 -7.87
CA GLN A 170 -0.25 12.68 -7.28
C GLN A 170 -1.25 12.48 -6.14
N THR A 171 -2.14 11.49 -6.25
CA THR A 171 -3.07 11.13 -5.18
C THR A 171 -2.34 10.78 -3.88
N TYR A 172 -1.34 9.91 -3.92
CA TYR A 172 -0.64 9.52 -2.68
C TYR A 172 0.34 10.58 -2.20
N GLU A 173 0.97 11.32 -3.13
CA GLU A 173 1.89 12.41 -2.83
C GLU A 173 1.21 13.62 -2.17
N HIS A 174 0.02 14.00 -2.64
CA HIS A 174 -0.71 15.15 -2.11
C HIS A 174 -1.67 14.81 -0.96
N ALA A 175 -1.84 13.53 -0.63
CA ALA A 175 -2.62 13.15 0.55
C ALA A 175 -1.93 13.66 1.82
N ALA A 176 -2.73 14.13 2.79
CA ALA A 176 -2.20 14.54 4.08
C ALA A 176 -1.56 13.35 4.81
N LYS A 177 -2.18 12.17 4.66
CA LYS A 177 -1.72 10.89 5.21
C LYS A 177 -2.09 9.77 4.26
N VAL A 178 -1.26 8.72 4.21
CA VAL A 178 -1.59 7.44 3.60
C VAL A 178 -1.84 6.44 4.72
N LEU A 179 -3.05 5.89 4.75
CA LEU A 179 -3.46 4.89 5.72
C LEU A 179 -3.43 3.51 5.06
N VAL A 180 -2.50 2.68 5.52
CA VAL A 180 -2.37 1.28 5.12
C VAL A 180 -3.34 0.43 5.91
N THR A 181 -4.18 -0.31 5.20
CA THR A 181 -5.15 -1.23 5.78
C THR A 181 -4.98 -2.63 5.17
N ASP A 182 -4.37 -3.52 5.95
CA ASP A 182 -4.08 -4.92 5.61
C ASP A 182 -4.66 -5.85 6.68
N GLY A 183 -5.38 -6.89 6.27
CA GLY A 183 -6.10 -7.80 7.15
C GLY A 183 -5.19 -8.54 8.12
N GLY A 184 -3.97 -8.88 7.71
CA GLY A 184 -2.99 -9.52 8.58
C GLY A 184 -2.47 -8.60 9.67
N ILE A 185 -2.13 -7.36 9.31
CA ILE A 185 -1.67 -6.37 10.29
C ILE A 185 -2.81 -6.06 11.27
N ARG A 186 -4.02 -5.78 10.77
CA ARG A 186 -5.18 -5.43 11.59
C ARG A 186 -5.58 -6.52 12.58
N THR A 187 -5.45 -7.79 12.21
CA THR A 187 -5.89 -8.91 13.06
C THR A 187 -4.82 -9.39 14.03
N GLN A 188 -3.54 -9.12 13.76
CA GLN A 188 -2.42 -9.70 14.53
C GLN A 188 -1.61 -8.65 15.30
N CYS A 189 -1.78 -7.36 15.00
CA CYS A 189 -1.13 -6.28 15.71
C CYS A 189 -2.14 -5.45 16.51
N SER A 190 -1.66 -4.90 17.62
CA SER A 190 -2.31 -3.89 18.45
C SER A 190 -1.28 -2.81 18.83
N LEU A 191 -1.72 -1.71 19.42
CA LEU A 191 -0.84 -0.68 19.97
C LEU A 191 0.09 -1.22 21.07
N SER A 192 -0.31 -2.31 21.73
CA SER A 192 0.46 -2.97 22.79
C SER A 192 1.35 -4.12 22.30
N SER A 193 1.27 -4.48 21.02
CA SER A 193 2.06 -5.58 20.45
C SER A 193 3.56 -5.26 20.50
N PRO A 194 4.43 -6.27 20.65
CA PRO A 194 5.86 -6.08 20.49
C PRO A 194 6.20 -5.45 19.13
N LYS A 195 7.20 -4.57 19.09
CA LYS A 195 7.57 -3.87 17.85
C LYS A 195 8.07 -4.85 16.79
N GLU A 196 8.76 -5.90 17.23
CA GLU A 196 9.21 -7.04 16.43
C GLU A 196 8.02 -7.73 15.74
N GLU A 197 6.91 -7.92 16.46
CA GLU A 197 5.67 -8.47 15.90
C GLU A 197 5.13 -7.56 14.80
N CYS A 198 4.98 -6.26 15.08
CA CYS A 198 4.52 -5.29 14.09
C CYS A 198 5.42 -5.27 12.84
N ILE A 199 6.74 -5.32 13.01
CA ILE A 199 7.69 -5.38 11.89
C ILE A 199 7.52 -6.68 11.09
N LEU A 200 7.40 -7.82 11.77
CA LEU A 200 7.18 -9.12 11.13
C LEU A 200 5.90 -9.12 10.30
N ARG A 201 4.79 -8.62 10.86
CA ARG A 201 3.50 -8.54 10.18
C ARG A 201 3.53 -7.60 9.00
N ILE A 202 4.14 -6.44 9.13
CA ILE A 202 4.28 -5.51 7.99
C ILE A 202 5.16 -6.13 6.91
N ALA A 203 6.35 -6.64 7.24
CA ALA A 203 7.31 -7.17 6.26
C ALA A 203 6.76 -8.36 5.45
N THR A 204 5.91 -9.17 6.08
CA THR A 204 5.27 -10.37 5.48
C THR A 204 3.85 -10.13 4.98
N SER A 205 3.29 -8.93 5.16
CA SER A 205 1.93 -8.57 4.75
C SER A 205 1.69 -8.66 3.25
N GLY A 206 0.43 -8.87 2.85
CA GLY A 206 0.01 -8.80 1.44
C GLY A 206 0.25 -7.41 0.85
N TRP A 207 0.16 -6.36 1.68
CA TRP A 207 0.53 -5.01 1.28
C TRP A 207 1.99 -4.91 0.79
N MET A 208 2.95 -5.54 1.47
CA MET A 208 4.35 -5.55 1.03
C MET A 208 4.61 -6.43 -0.20
N GLN A 209 3.63 -7.23 -0.65
CA GLN A 209 3.77 -8.15 -1.79
C GLN A 209 3.21 -7.59 -3.11
N ARG A 210 2.53 -6.44 -3.10
CA ARG A 210 1.95 -5.84 -4.30
C ARG A 210 2.88 -4.78 -4.88
N ILE A 211 2.97 -4.66 -6.20
CA ILE A 211 3.81 -3.63 -6.81
C ILE A 211 3.25 -2.22 -6.57
N TRP A 212 1.95 -2.04 -6.74
CA TRP A 212 1.28 -0.75 -6.62
C TRP A 212 1.49 -0.08 -5.27
N THR A 213 1.35 -0.85 -4.18
CA THR A 213 1.48 -0.39 -2.80
C THR A 213 2.86 0.19 -2.47
N LEU A 214 3.90 -0.13 -3.26
CA LEU A 214 5.21 0.50 -3.11
C LEU A 214 5.10 2.01 -3.33
N GLN A 215 4.45 2.42 -4.44
CA GLN A 215 4.26 3.83 -4.75
C GLN A 215 3.41 4.52 -3.70
N GLU A 216 2.36 3.85 -3.23
CA GLU A 216 1.42 4.36 -2.22
C GLU A 216 2.14 4.69 -0.91
N GLY A 217 3.02 3.80 -0.44
CA GLY A 217 3.78 4.01 0.81
C GLY A 217 4.99 4.92 0.67
N MET A 218 5.68 4.89 -0.47
CA MET A 218 6.87 5.70 -0.74
C MET A 218 6.52 7.18 -0.94
N LEU A 219 5.40 7.47 -1.62
CA LEU A 219 4.95 8.84 -1.87
C LEU A 219 4.22 9.46 -0.66
N ALA A 220 3.89 8.66 0.35
CA ALA A 220 3.15 9.13 1.52
C ALA A 220 3.91 10.21 2.30
N ARG A 221 3.28 11.39 2.44
CA ARG A 221 3.75 12.44 3.36
C ARG A 221 3.86 11.91 4.78
N GLU A 222 2.78 11.34 5.31
CA GLU A 222 2.77 10.57 6.56
C GLU A 222 2.22 9.18 6.26
N LEU A 223 2.92 8.14 6.71
CA LEU A 223 2.54 6.74 6.48
C LEU A 223 2.06 6.12 7.79
N CYS A 224 0.82 5.69 7.83
CA CYS A 224 0.19 5.06 8.98
C CYS A 224 -0.26 3.64 8.63
N PHE A 225 -0.20 2.73 9.60
CA PHE A 225 -0.70 1.37 9.51
C PHE A 225 -1.84 1.17 10.50
N GLU A 226 -2.95 0.61 10.03
CA GLU A 226 -4.07 0.23 10.88
C GLU A 226 -3.76 -1.06 11.64
N VAL A 227 -3.89 -1.00 12.97
CA VAL A 227 -3.82 -2.14 13.89
C VAL A 227 -5.18 -2.34 14.55
N SER A 228 -5.38 -3.46 15.27
CA SER A 228 -6.69 -3.87 15.81
C SER A 228 -7.39 -2.80 16.68
N ASP A 229 -6.62 -2.01 17.42
CA ASP A 229 -7.10 -1.04 18.41
C ASP A 229 -6.60 0.39 18.16
N GLY A 230 -6.02 0.66 16.98
CA GLY A 230 -5.46 1.98 16.70
C GLY A 230 -4.68 2.09 15.39
N LEU A 231 -3.79 3.08 15.37
CA LEU A 231 -2.92 3.36 14.23
C LEU A 231 -1.49 3.50 14.75
N ILE A 232 -0.53 2.93 14.02
CA ILE A 232 0.90 3.16 14.24
C ILE A 232 1.49 3.87 13.02
N ASP A 233 2.41 4.79 13.24
CA ASP A 233 3.20 5.40 12.17
C ASP A 233 4.65 4.89 12.20
N VAL A 234 5.49 5.39 11.29
CA VAL A 234 6.89 4.96 11.18
C VAL A 234 7.74 5.23 12.42
N THR A 235 7.37 6.22 13.25
CA THR A 235 8.08 6.57 14.49
C THR A 235 7.86 5.55 15.61
N HIS A 236 6.83 4.70 15.47
CA HIS A 236 6.62 3.54 16.34
C HIS A 236 7.88 2.66 16.41
N PHE A 237 8.68 2.63 15.33
CA PHE A 237 9.89 1.84 15.24
C PHE A 237 11.18 2.54 15.70
N ASN A 238 11.11 3.75 16.26
CA ASN A 238 12.29 4.46 16.77
C ASN A 238 12.95 3.73 17.95
N GLY A 239 14.25 4.01 18.14
CA GLY A 239 15.06 3.43 19.21
C GLY A 239 15.50 1.99 18.91
N PRO A 240 15.36 1.04 19.87
CA PRO A 240 15.91 -0.31 19.72
C PRO A 240 15.45 -1.08 18.47
N SER A 241 14.22 -0.85 18.02
CA SER A 241 13.63 -1.52 16.85
C SER A 241 14.02 -0.88 15.51
N PHE A 242 14.74 0.24 15.51
CA PHE A 242 14.99 1.03 14.30
C PHE A 242 15.75 0.23 13.25
N HIS A 243 16.85 -0.42 13.63
CA HIS A 243 17.66 -1.21 12.69
C HIS A 243 16.90 -2.42 12.15
N LEU A 244 15.99 -3.00 12.95
CA LEU A 244 15.17 -4.11 12.52
C LEU A 244 14.11 -3.66 11.50
N ALA A 245 13.40 -2.57 11.77
CA ALA A 245 12.44 -2.00 10.83
C ALA A 245 13.14 -1.53 9.54
N TRP A 246 14.32 -0.91 9.67
CA TRP A 246 15.18 -0.53 8.56
C TRP A 246 15.54 -1.73 7.68
N ALA A 247 15.91 -2.86 8.28
CA ALA A 247 16.28 -4.06 7.57
C ALA A 247 15.07 -4.68 6.85
N CYS A 248 13.98 -4.95 7.57
CA CYS A 248 12.86 -5.76 7.11
C CYS A 248 11.81 -5.00 6.29
N ILE A 249 11.77 -3.66 6.35
CA ILE A 249 10.80 -2.82 5.62
C ILE A 249 11.56 -1.84 4.72
N PRO A 250 12.03 -2.27 3.53
CA PRO A 250 12.99 -1.51 2.72
C PRO A 250 12.59 -0.09 2.34
N LEU A 251 11.29 0.20 2.21
CA LEU A 251 10.80 1.54 1.91
C LEU A 251 11.09 2.55 3.03
N LEU A 252 11.20 2.10 4.30
CA LEU A 252 11.54 2.98 5.42
C LEU A 252 12.96 3.54 5.31
N ARG A 253 13.88 2.85 4.62
CA ARG A 253 15.24 3.34 4.36
C ARG A 253 15.26 4.63 3.53
N ARG A 254 14.19 4.90 2.79
CA ARG A 254 14.04 6.06 1.92
C ARG A 254 13.21 7.19 2.55
N ARG A 255 12.55 6.91 3.68
CA ARG A 255 11.84 7.94 4.42
C ARG A 255 12.83 8.80 5.22
N PRO A 256 12.50 10.05 5.55
CA PRO A 256 13.37 10.88 6.38
C PRO A 256 13.65 10.27 7.75
N HIS A 257 14.92 10.25 8.15
CA HIS A 257 15.38 9.63 9.40
C HIS A 257 16.72 10.21 9.85
N ASP A 258 17.10 9.93 11.10
CA ASP A 258 18.38 10.24 11.71
C ASP A 258 19.02 8.94 12.22
N LEU A 259 20.04 8.46 11.50
CA LEU A 259 20.76 7.23 11.87
C LEU A 259 21.51 7.36 13.19
N SER A 260 21.95 8.57 13.57
CA SER A 260 22.68 8.78 14.82
C SER A 260 21.78 8.68 16.04
N LYS A 261 20.49 9.03 15.87
CA LYS A 261 19.46 8.96 16.92
C LYS A 261 18.60 7.71 16.85
N LEU A 262 18.66 6.96 15.75
CA LEU A 262 17.81 5.81 15.49
C LEU A 262 16.33 6.22 15.42
N GLU A 263 16.05 7.31 14.70
CA GLU A 263 14.72 7.92 14.63
C GLU A 263 14.27 8.10 13.17
N TYR A 264 13.04 7.68 12.88
CA TYR A 264 12.27 8.14 11.74
C TYR A 264 11.55 9.45 12.08
N TYR A 265 11.35 10.30 11.07
CA TYR A 265 10.47 11.45 11.17
C TYR A 265 9.08 11.09 10.63
N VAL A 266 8.04 11.61 11.30
CA VAL A 266 6.63 11.38 10.92
C VAL A 266 6.37 11.86 9.49
N VAL A 267 6.83 13.08 9.17
CA VAL A 267 6.51 13.79 7.94
C VAL A 267 7.65 13.69 6.93
N SER A 268 7.30 13.30 5.70
CA SER A 268 8.13 13.40 4.51
C SER A 268 7.64 14.58 3.66
N TYR A 269 8.33 15.71 3.77
CA TYR A 269 7.97 16.93 3.01
C TYR A 269 8.20 16.76 1.51
N ASP A 270 9.30 16.09 1.15
CA ASP A 270 9.65 15.76 -0.23
C ASP A 270 9.67 14.24 -0.37
N PRO A 271 8.63 13.61 -0.94
CA PRO A 271 8.60 12.16 -1.06
C PRO A 271 9.75 11.66 -1.94
N PRO A 272 10.48 10.62 -1.50
CA PRO A 272 11.70 10.16 -2.15
C PRO A 272 11.45 9.77 -3.61
N ARG A 273 12.24 10.37 -4.51
CA ARG A 273 12.38 9.89 -5.88
C ARG A 273 13.53 8.90 -5.96
N CYS A 274 13.34 7.86 -6.75
CA CYS A 274 14.27 6.75 -6.90
C CYS A 274 14.94 6.82 -8.28
N SER A 275 16.22 6.50 -8.34
CA SER A 275 16.80 6.05 -9.61
C SER A 275 16.30 4.63 -9.95
N TYR A 276 16.51 4.20 -11.20
CA TYR A 276 16.23 2.81 -11.57
C TYR A 276 17.02 1.81 -10.69
N ARG A 277 18.26 2.14 -10.30
CA ARG A 277 19.05 1.29 -9.41
C ARG A 277 18.44 1.19 -8.00
N ASP A 278 17.87 2.28 -7.51
CA ASP A 278 17.25 2.34 -6.19
C ASP A 278 15.96 1.50 -6.10
N ILE A 279 15.23 1.39 -7.21
CA ILE A 279 13.93 0.72 -7.22
C ILE A 279 14.04 -0.80 -7.25
N ILE A 280 15.10 -1.37 -7.84
CA ILE A 280 15.32 -2.82 -7.91
C ILE A 280 15.17 -3.51 -6.54
N PRO A 281 15.89 -3.11 -5.47
CA PRO A 281 15.72 -3.74 -4.16
C PRO A 281 14.34 -3.48 -3.53
N LEU A 282 13.65 -2.40 -3.89
CA LEU A 282 12.31 -2.08 -3.39
C LEU A 282 11.21 -2.93 -4.07
N LEU A 283 11.45 -3.33 -5.33
CA LEU A 283 10.56 -4.19 -6.12
C LEU A 283 10.75 -5.66 -5.84
N ARG A 284 11.88 -6.05 -5.23
CA ARG A 284 12.09 -7.44 -4.81
C ARG A 284 10.87 -7.91 -4.02
N HIS A 285 10.39 -9.08 -4.39
CA HIS A 285 9.29 -9.78 -3.71
C HIS A 285 7.90 -9.12 -3.88
N ARG A 286 7.77 -8.17 -4.82
CA ARG A 286 6.48 -7.60 -5.21
C ARG A 286 6.00 -8.26 -6.50
N THR A 287 4.69 -8.43 -6.60
CA THR A 287 4.01 -9.07 -7.73
C THR A 287 2.86 -8.20 -8.23
N THR A 288 2.38 -8.52 -9.43
CA THR A 288 1.19 -7.94 -10.03
C THR A 288 0.41 -9.02 -10.77
N SER A 289 -0.92 -8.91 -10.80
CA SER A 289 -1.76 -9.75 -11.65
C SER A 289 -1.78 -9.27 -13.11
N LYS A 290 -1.29 -8.05 -13.37
CA LYS A 290 -1.24 -7.43 -14.70
C LYS A 290 0.18 -6.94 -14.99
N PRO A 291 1.04 -7.76 -15.63
CA PRO A 291 2.44 -7.39 -15.90
C PRO A 291 2.59 -6.07 -16.68
N ARG A 292 1.66 -5.76 -17.59
CA ARG A 292 1.65 -4.49 -18.34
C ARG A 292 1.55 -3.24 -17.46
N ASP A 293 1.04 -3.38 -16.23
CA ASP A 293 0.81 -2.29 -15.30
C ASP A 293 2.08 -1.95 -14.51
N GLU A 294 3.12 -2.81 -14.53
CA GLU A 294 4.35 -2.62 -13.74
C GLU A 294 5.02 -1.28 -14.01
N SER A 295 5.15 -0.92 -15.29
CA SER A 295 5.77 0.34 -15.70
C SER A 295 5.05 1.57 -15.16
N VAL A 296 3.71 1.52 -15.09
CA VAL A 296 2.88 2.62 -14.58
C VAL A 296 2.92 2.66 -13.05
N ALA A 297 2.94 1.50 -12.40
CA ALA A 297 3.01 1.38 -10.94
C ALA A 297 4.30 1.97 -10.33
N ILE A 298 5.36 2.10 -11.13
CA ILE A 298 6.65 2.62 -10.68
C ILE A 298 7.03 3.97 -11.29
N ALA A 299 6.27 4.46 -12.29
CA ALA A 299 6.58 5.68 -13.01
C ALA A 299 6.72 6.89 -12.09
N GLY A 300 5.77 7.05 -11.15
CA GLY A 300 5.78 8.17 -10.20
C GLY A 300 7.03 8.18 -9.31
N LEU A 301 7.53 7.01 -8.91
CA LEU A 301 8.75 6.88 -8.11
C LEU A 301 10.01 7.24 -8.89
N LEU A 302 9.99 7.05 -10.20
CA LEU A 302 11.08 7.41 -11.12
C LEU A 302 10.98 8.86 -11.62
N GLY A 303 9.97 9.63 -11.17
CA GLY A 303 9.72 10.99 -11.65
C GLY A 303 9.24 11.06 -13.11
N ILE A 304 8.65 9.98 -13.61
CA ILE A 304 8.14 9.87 -14.98
C ILE A 304 6.62 10.01 -14.95
N ASP A 305 6.06 10.78 -15.89
CA ASP A 305 4.62 10.91 -16.04
C ASP A 305 4.00 9.60 -16.54
N ALA A 306 3.13 9.01 -15.72
CA ALA A 306 2.37 7.81 -16.03
C ALA A 306 1.45 7.98 -17.27
N SER A 307 1.01 9.21 -17.56
CA SER A 307 0.10 9.49 -18.68
C SER A 307 0.75 9.19 -20.04
N GLU A 308 2.06 9.48 -20.19
CA GLU A 308 2.83 9.16 -21.39
C GLU A 308 2.89 7.65 -21.64
N LEU A 309 3.01 6.86 -20.56
CA LEU A 309 3.12 5.41 -20.63
C LEU A 309 1.78 4.74 -20.92
N LEU A 310 0.70 5.26 -20.34
CA LEU A 310 -0.65 4.75 -20.54
C LEU A 310 -1.14 4.91 -21.98
N ALA A 311 -0.63 5.91 -22.71
CA ALA A 311 -0.89 6.10 -24.13
C ALA A 311 -0.30 4.98 -25.02
N ILE A 312 0.60 4.14 -24.48
CA ILE A 312 1.25 3.03 -25.18
C ILE A 312 0.51 1.73 -24.83
N PRO A 313 -0.23 1.10 -25.78
CA PRO A 313 -1.01 -0.10 -25.48
C PRO A 313 -0.15 -1.35 -25.23
N ASP A 314 0.96 -1.46 -25.96
CA ASP A 314 1.87 -2.60 -25.87
C ASP A 314 2.75 -2.52 -24.61
N GLY A 315 2.77 -3.60 -23.81
CA GLY A 315 3.46 -3.63 -22.52
C GLY A 315 4.98 -3.53 -22.65
N ASP A 316 5.56 -4.18 -23.63
CA ASP A 316 7.01 -4.18 -23.85
C ASP A 316 7.49 -2.82 -24.36
N ALA A 317 6.76 -2.21 -25.30
CA ALA A 317 7.00 -0.84 -25.75
C ALA A 317 6.84 0.17 -24.62
N ARG A 318 5.88 -0.04 -23.71
CA ARG A 318 5.69 0.82 -22.53
C ARG A 318 6.88 0.72 -21.57
N MET A 319 7.33 -0.50 -21.25
CA MET A 319 8.53 -0.70 -20.43
C MET A 319 9.78 -0.12 -21.08
N ARG A 320 9.95 -0.32 -22.40
CA ARG A 320 11.06 0.30 -23.16
C ARG A 320 11.05 1.82 -23.03
N THR A 321 9.88 2.45 -23.17
CA THR A 321 9.74 3.91 -23.03
C THR A 321 10.09 4.38 -21.62
N LEU A 322 9.63 3.67 -20.58
CA LEU A 322 10.01 3.96 -19.19
C LEU A 322 11.53 3.92 -19.00
N LEU A 323 12.19 2.85 -19.47
CA LEU A 323 13.64 2.69 -19.34
C LEU A 323 14.41 3.77 -20.09
N MET A 324 13.95 4.15 -21.29
CA MET A 324 14.54 5.26 -22.06
C MET A 324 14.38 6.61 -21.34
N ARG A 325 13.23 6.83 -20.66
CA ARG A 325 12.98 8.04 -19.86
C ARG A 325 13.81 8.12 -18.58
N CYS A 326 14.23 6.99 -18.01
CA CYS A 326 15.14 6.98 -16.87
C CYS A 326 16.52 7.58 -17.21
N GLY A 327 16.92 7.60 -18.49
CA GLY A 327 18.14 8.25 -19.00
C GLY A 327 19.45 7.54 -18.66
N THR A 328 19.54 6.93 -17.47
CA THR A 328 20.68 6.15 -17.01
C THR A 328 20.20 4.79 -16.50
N LEU A 329 20.59 3.72 -17.19
CA LEU A 329 20.45 2.34 -16.71
C LEU A 329 21.76 1.91 -16.05
N PRO A 330 21.72 1.04 -15.01
CA PRO A 330 22.90 0.61 -14.25
C PRO A 330 24.02 -0.02 -15.08
#